data_AF-A0A962TNG0-F1
#
_entry.id   AF-A0A962TNG0-F1
#
_cell.length_a   1.000
_cell.length_b   1.000
_cell.length_c   1.000
_cell.angle_alpha   90.00
_cell.angle_beta   90.00
_cell.angle_gamma   90.00
#
_symmetry.space_group_name_H-M   'P 1'
#
loop_
_entity.id
_entity.type
_entity.pdbx_description
1 polymer ?
#
loop_
_entity_poly.entity_id
_entity_poly.type
_entity_poly.pdbx_seq_one_letter_code
_entity_poly.pdbx_strand_id
1 'polypeptide(L)'
;MTSLIIGVVIGLYGRPSRRTNAIIMAFGTGALIQALALELAFEGAERLIVEDHLSGIASWCWIAAGFITGGVLYYLGNRWLERYGAALRHPALAKLYLLRQKREHSAELLSRLAQVDLLRSLPPEEMEAVLLCVQPVPVAAGEIIFHQGDAGDALYLISQGKVEVFAHSRPATSAIPEVVPLARLSSGQSFGETALLTGELRTATVKAITDVTLLKISKEHFDELLDESPRLRHAVETLNSQRLLQNVAVLHEQPDAVAWQKMALANVQRLSRKEQEALLAKHGATGSPLALFLGATLDGIPASVVIGSNFETLDAFRYTFLVAIFLSSVPEAIGSTLSMKQAGFSTRRIFTLWSLLVLAAALAAALSSIFLAEAPPVLLTLAGAIAGGGILAMVSSVMMPEAYEDGGPPVGLATIAGFLSVFLFAFV
;
A
#
# COMPACT_ATOMS: atom_id res chain seq x y z
N MET A 1 -20.37 11.81 -19.68
CA MET A 1 -20.29 10.41 -19.17
C MET A 1 -20.01 9.37 -20.23
N THR A 2 -20.32 9.60 -21.52
CA THR A 2 -19.86 8.73 -22.64
C THR A 2 -18.33 8.63 -22.75
N SER A 3 -17.60 9.63 -22.25
CA SER A 3 -16.15 9.62 -22.00
C SER A 3 -15.66 8.38 -21.27
N LEU A 4 -16.44 7.84 -20.33
CA LEU A 4 -16.05 6.65 -19.57
C LEU A 4 -15.89 5.43 -20.47
N ILE A 5 -16.79 5.25 -21.44
CA ILE A 5 -16.72 4.14 -22.40
C ILE A 5 -15.51 4.31 -23.32
N ILE A 6 -15.21 5.54 -23.74
CA ILE A 6 -14.01 5.84 -24.53
C ILE A 6 -12.75 5.48 -23.73
N GLY A 7 -12.68 5.86 -22.46
CA GLY A 7 -11.58 5.51 -21.56
C GLY A 7 -11.43 3.99 -21.37
N VAL A 8 -12.54 3.24 -21.26
CA VAL A 8 -12.52 1.77 -21.20
C VAL A 8 -11.93 1.16 -22.46
N VAL A 9 -12.35 1.63 -23.64
CA VAL A 9 -11.83 1.15 -24.93
C VAL A 9 -10.32 1.43 -25.03
N ILE A 10 -9.90 2.65 -24.70
CA ILE A 10 -8.48 3.04 -24.70
C ILE A 10 -7.68 2.21 -23.68
N GLY A 11 -8.21 1.98 -22.48
CA GLY A 11 -7.55 1.18 -21.45
C GLY A 11 -7.39 -0.30 -21.84
N LEU A 12 -8.38 -0.87 -22.53
CA LEU A 12 -8.36 -2.28 -22.93
C LEU A 12 -7.47 -2.55 -24.16
N TYR A 13 -7.52 -1.66 -25.16
CA TYR A 13 -6.90 -1.87 -26.47
C TYR A 13 -5.70 -0.96 -26.74
N GLY A 14 -5.70 0.27 -26.24
CA GLY A 14 -4.67 1.28 -26.51
C GLY A 14 -3.44 1.20 -25.61
N ARG A 15 -3.56 0.63 -24.40
CA ARG A 15 -2.47 0.53 -23.39
C ARG A 15 -1.58 1.79 -23.32
N PRO A 16 -2.16 2.98 -23.06
CA PRO A 16 -1.37 4.21 -22.97
C PRO A 16 -0.32 4.11 -21.88
N SER A 17 0.81 4.81 -22.06
CA SER A 17 1.85 4.85 -21.04
C SER A 17 1.30 5.50 -19.76
N ARG A 18 1.73 5.01 -18.58
CA ARG A 18 1.29 5.57 -17.29
C ARG A 18 1.54 7.07 -17.19
N ARG A 19 2.68 7.53 -17.71
CA ARG A 19 3.02 8.96 -17.81
C ARG A 19 2.04 9.74 -18.68
N THR A 20 1.65 9.20 -19.83
CA THR A 20 0.66 9.85 -20.70
C THR A 20 -0.70 9.95 -20.00
N ASN A 21 -1.14 8.87 -19.34
CA ASN A 21 -2.39 8.89 -18.58
C ASN A 21 -2.35 9.94 -17.45
N ALA A 22 -1.24 10.00 -16.72
CA ALA A 22 -1.03 10.96 -15.65
C ALA A 22 -1.04 12.42 -16.13
N ILE A 23 -0.43 12.72 -17.29
CA ILE A 23 -0.45 14.06 -17.88
C ILE A 23 -1.88 14.47 -18.27
N ILE A 24 -2.64 13.57 -18.90
CA ILE A 24 -4.04 13.86 -19.26
C ILE A 24 -4.90 14.04 -18.00
N MET A 25 -4.69 13.21 -16.98
CA MET A 25 -5.39 13.32 -15.70
C MET A 25 -5.08 14.62 -14.95
N ALA A 26 -3.82 15.06 -14.97
CA ALA A 26 -3.38 16.34 -14.41
C ALA A 26 -4.06 17.51 -15.14
N PHE A 27 -4.08 17.47 -16.47
CA PHE A 27 -4.79 18.45 -17.30
C PHE A 27 -6.29 18.51 -16.96
N GLY A 28 -6.97 17.36 -16.92
CA GLY A 28 -8.38 17.28 -16.52
C GLY A 28 -8.64 17.78 -15.10
N THR A 29 -7.70 17.52 -14.17
CA THR A 29 -7.76 18.02 -12.79
C THR A 29 -7.72 19.55 -12.74
N GLY A 30 -6.79 20.17 -13.47
CA GLY A 30 -6.71 21.63 -13.56
C GLY A 30 -7.98 22.23 -14.14
N ALA A 31 -8.51 21.62 -15.20
CA ALA A 31 -9.75 22.05 -15.83
C ALA A 31 -10.96 21.95 -14.88
N LEU A 32 -11.08 20.86 -14.14
CA LEU A 32 -12.14 20.68 -13.14
C LEU A 32 -12.05 21.74 -12.04
N ILE A 33 -10.87 22.00 -11.47
CA ILE A 33 -10.71 22.99 -10.40
C ILE A 33 -11.18 24.37 -10.85
N GLN A 34 -10.83 24.76 -12.07
CA GLN A 34 -11.26 26.03 -12.63
C GLN A 34 -12.79 26.06 -12.78
N ALA A 35 -13.38 25.01 -13.37
CA ALA A 35 -14.81 24.98 -13.63
C ALA A 35 -15.63 24.91 -12.32
N LEU A 36 -15.13 24.22 -11.29
CA LEU A 36 -15.68 24.25 -9.93
C LEU A 36 -15.68 25.65 -9.32
N ALA A 37 -14.58 26.41 -9.51
CA ALA A 37 -14.44 27.74 -8.95
C ALA A 37 -15.35 28.76 -9.64
N LEU A 38 -15.47 28.72 -10.96
CA LEU A 38 -16.30 29.67 -11.71
C LEU A 38 -17.77 29.27 -11.72
N GLU A 39 -18.10 28.08 -12.24
CA GLU A 39 -19.48 27.71 -12.55
C GLU A 39 -20.28 27.28 -11.32
N LEU A 40 -19.62 26.67 -10.33
CA LEU A 40 -20.30 26.15 -9.14
C LEU A 40 -20.19 27.07 -7.93
N ALA A 41 -19.03 27.69 -7.71
CA ALA A 41 -18.85 28.59 -6.58
C ALA A 41 -19.25 30.04 -6.92
N PHE A 42 -18.62 30.65 -7.94
CA PHE A 42 -18.86 32.06 -8.26
C PHE A 42 -20.25 32.31 -8.85
N GLU A 43 -20.61 31.62 -9.94
CA GLU A 43 -21.94 31.78 -10.58
C GLU A 43 -23.07 31.35 -9.63
N GLY A 44 -22.85 30.32 -8.80
CA GLY A 44 -23.79 29.93 -7.75
C GLY A 44 -24.03 31.04 -6.72
N ALA A 45 -22.97 31.73 -6.28
CA ALA A 45 -23.09 32.88 -5.39
C ALA A 45 -23.79 34.06 -6.06
N GLU A 46 -23.49 34.33 -7.33
CA GLU A 46 -24.10 35.39 -8.13
C GLU A 46 -25.61 35.14 -8.31
N ARG A 47 -26.01 33.90 -8.62
CA ARG A 47 -27.42 33.49 -8.71
C ARG A 47 -28.19 33.84 -7.44
N LEU A 48 -27.63 33.55 -6.26
CA LEU A 48 -28.24 33.88 -4.97
C LEU A 48 -28.36 35.39 -4.71
N ILE A 49 -27.40 36.17 -5.18
CA ILE A 49 -27.42 37.64 -5.05
C ILE A 49 -28.49 38.25 -5.95
N VAL A 50 -28.57 37.77 -7.20
CA VAL A 50 -29.44 38.34 -8.23
C VAL A 50 -30.89 37.89 -8.07
N GLU A 51 -31.12 36.59 -7.92
CA GLU A 51 -32.47 36.00 -7.94
C GLU A 51 -33.13 36.01 -6.55
N ASP A 52 -32.36 35.81 -5.49
CA ASP A 52 -32.86 35.67 -4.11
C ASP A 52 -32.58 36.90 -3.23
N HIS A 53 -31.96 37.93 -3.82
CA HIS A 53 -31.60 39.21 -3.18
C HIS A 53 -30.81 39.06 -1.87
N LEU A 54 -30.03 37.98 -1.75
CA LEU A 54 -29.18 37.74 -0.59
C LEU A 54 -27.98 38.68 -0.59
N SER A 55 -27.50 39.03 0.62
CA SER A 55 -26.23 39.75 0.75
C SER A 55 -25.07 38.89 0.25
N GLY A 56 -24.04 39.50 -0.34
CA GLY A 56 -22.90 38.76 -0.88
C GLY A 56 -22.24 37.81 0.14
N ILE A 57 -22.17 38.22 1.42
CA ILE A 57 -21.65 37.37 2.50
C ILE A 57 -22.56 36.15 2.72
N ALA A 58 -23.88 36.35 2.78
CA ALA A 58 -24.83 35.25 2.97
C ALA A 58 -24.76 34.23 1.82
N SER A 59 -24.65 34.70 0.57
CA SER A 59 -24.49 33.83 -0.60
C SER A 59 -23.22 32.98 -0.52
N TRP A 60 -22.09 33.58 -0.15
CA TRP A 60 -20.83 32.84 0.04
C TRP A 60 -20.89 31.86 1.22
N CYS A 61 -21.64 32.16 2.28
CA CYS A 61 -21.87 31.21 3.36
C CYS A 61 -22.63 29.96 2.89
N TRP A 62 -23.64 30.13 2.03
CA TRP A 62 -24.38 29.01 1.43
C TRP A 62 -23.49 28.15 0.53
N ILE A 63 -22.67 28.78 -0.33
CA ILE A 63 -21.70 28.08 -1.16
C ILE A 63 -20.71 27.30 -0.29
N ALA A 64 -20.10 27.95 0.71
CA ALA A 64 -19.14 27.30 1.59
C ALA A 64 -19.76 26.12 2.36
N ALA A 65 -20.98 26.29 2.89
CA ALA A 65 -21.71 25.23 3.56
C ALA A 65 -21.97 24.04 2.64
N GLY A 66 -22.36 24.29 1.38
CA GLY A 66 -22.53 23.25 0.37
C GLY A 66 -21.23 22.50 0.08
N PHE A 67 -20.15 23.21 -0.23
CA PHE A 67 -18.84 22.59 -0.51
C PHE A 67 -18.31 21.76 0.67
N ILE A 68 -18.41 22.27 1.90
CA ILE A 68 -18.01 21.53 3.11
C ILE A 68 -18.87 20.28 3.28
N THR A 69 -20.19 20.41 3.14
CA THR A 69 -21.12 19.27 3.28
C THR A 69 -20.82 18.21 2.23
N GLY A 70 -20.62 18.60 0.97
CA GLY A 70 -20.22 17.72 -0.11
C GLY A 70 -18.92 16.98 0.14
N GLY A 71 -17.88 17.71 0.58
CA GLY A 71 -16.58 17.12 0.92
C GLY A 71 -16.67 16.14 2.09
N VAL A 72 -17.46 16.45 3.13
CA VAL A 72 -17.71 15.55 4.26
C VAL A 72 -18.47 14.29 3.82
N LEU A 73 -19.52 14.43 3.00
CA LEU A 73 -20.28 13.30 2.48
C LEU A 73 -19.39 12.37 1.63
N TYR A 74 -18.56 12.95 0.76
CA TYR A 74 -17.59 12.20 -0.02
C TYR A 74 -16.58 11.48 0.88
N TYR A 75 -15.99 12.18 1.85
CA TYR A 75 -15.04 11.59 2.80
C TYR A 75 -15.65 10.42 3.58
N LEU A 76 -16.86 10.59 4.11
CA LEU A 76 -17.56 9.54 4.85
C LEU A 76 -17.94 8.36 3.94
N GLY A 77 -18.40 8.64 2.72
CA GLY A 77 -18.68 7.63 1.71
C GLY A 77 -17.44 6.80 1.35
N ASN A 78 -16.31 7.48 1.12
CA ASN A 78 -15.05 6.82 0.84
C ASN A 78 -14.57 5.97 2.02
N ARG A 79 -14.64 6.49 3.25
CA ARG A 79 -14.30 5.75 4.47
C ARG A 79 -15.22 4.54 4.72
N TRP A 80 -16.49 4.65 4.33
CA TRP A 80 -17.41 3.53 4.40
C TRP A 80 -17.06 2.45 3.38
N LEU A 81 -16.72 2.84 2.14
CA LEU A 81 -16.26 1.92 1.10
C LEU A 81 -14.94 1.22 1.46
N GLU A 82 -14.02 1.91 2.16
CA GLU A 82 -12.77 1.32 2.65
C GLU A 82 -13.02 0.09 3.54
N ARG A 83 -14.10 0.07 4.33
CA ARG A 83 -14.48 -1.09 5.17
C ARG A 83 -14.84 -2.33 4.37
N TYR A 84 -15.21 -2.17 3.09
CA TYR A 84 -15.56 -3.25 2.17
C TYR A 84 -14.43 -3.60 1.19
N GLY A 85 -13.19 -3.18 1.47
CA GLY A 85 -12.02 -3.51 0.66
C GLY A 85 -11.75 -2.53 -0.49
N ALA A 86 -12.40 -1.36 -0.52
CA ALA A 86 -12.13 -0.31 -1.50
C ALA A 86 -10.78 0.40 -1.30
N ALA A 87 -10.04 0.13 -0.21
CA ALA A 87 -8.72 0.71 0.03
C ALA A 87 -7.70 0.37 -1.09
N LEU A 88 -7.94 -0.72 -1.82
CA LEU A 88 -7.17 -1.14 -2.99
C LEU A 88 -7.48 -0.32 -4.27
N ARG A 89 -8.42 0.64 -4.20
CA ARG A 89 -8.82 1.52 -5.32
C ARG A 89 -7.73 2.51 -5.72
N HIS A 90 -6.90 2.96 -4.79
CA HIS A 90 -5.83 3.92 -5.06
C HIS A 90 -4.46 3.26 -4.86
N PRO A 91 -3.61 3.17 -5.92
CA PRO A 91 -2.28 2.57 -5.84
C PRO A 91 -1.44 3.17 -4.70
N ALA A 92 -1.57 4.49 -4.48
CA ALA A 92 -0.89 5.25 -3.43
C ALA A 92 -1.30 4.81 -2.01
N LEU A 93 -2.60 4.62 -1.76
CA LEU A 93 -3.12 4.20 -0.45
C LEU A 93 -2.87 2.71 -0.22
N ALA A 94 -3.00 1.88 -1.25
CA ALA A 94 -2.67 0.47 -1.20
C ALA A 94 -1.18 0.26 -0.85
N LYS A 95 -0.28 1.06 -1.42
CA LYS A 95 1.15 1.05 -1.08
C LYS A 95 1.39 1.39 0.39
N LEU A 96 0.75 2.44 0.92
CA LEU A 96 0.88 2.82 2.33
C LEU A 96 0.34 1.74 3.26
N TYR A 97 -0.78 1.11 2.92
CA TYR A 97 -1.37 0.01 3.67
C TYR A 97 -0.44 -1.22 3.68
N LEU A 98 0.06 -1.62 2.51
CA LEU A 98 0.99 -2.74 2.37
C LEU A 98 2.33 -2.47 3.05
N LEU A 99 2.85 -1.25 2.97
CA LEU A 99 4.04 -0.82 3.72
C LEU A 99 3.83 -0.92 5.22
N ARG A 100 2.65 -0.51 5.72
CA ARG A 100 2.30 -0.62 7.14
C ARG A 100 2.25 -2.08 7.59
N GLN A 101 1.65 -2.95 6.79
CA GLN A 101 1.57 -4.38 7.07
C GLN A 101 2.95 -5.07 6.99
N LYS A 102 3.76 -4.78 5.96
CA LYS A 102 5.17 -5.24 5.86
C LYS A 102 5.93 -4.75 7.09
N ARG A 103 5.76 -3.50 7.49
CA ARG A 103 6.43 -2.91 8.66
C ARG A 103 6.02 -3.56 9.97
N GLU A 104 4.74 -3.86 10.18
CA GLU A 104 4.26 -4.54 11.39
C GLU A 104 4.81 -5.97 11.48
N HIS A 105 4.76 -6.72 10.37
CA HIS A 105 5.30 -8.08 10.31
C HIS A 105 6.83 -8.12 10.45
N SER A 106 7.54 -7.25 9.72
CA SER A 106 9.00 -7.11 9.84
C SER A 106 9.38 -6.60 11.23
N ALA A 107 8.62 -5.72 11.87
CA ALA A 107 8.90 -5.25 13.23
C ALA A 107 8.85 -6.39 14.25
N GLU A 108 7.90 -7.31 14.13
CA GLU A 108 7.80 -8.48 14.99
C GLU A 108 9.03 -9.39 14.82
N LEU A 109 9.38 -9.75 13.59
CA LEU A 109 10.57 -10.56 13.32
C LEU A 109 11.85 -9.87 13.76
N LEU A 110 12.00 -8.58 13.48
CA LEU A 110 13.13 -7.76 13.92
C LEU A 110 13.25 -7.70 15.44
N SER A 111 12.14 -7.65 16.17
CA SER A 111 12.16 -7.69 17.65
C SER A 111 12.71 -9.00 18.20
N ARG A 112 12.48 -10.12 17.49
CA ARG A 112 13.01 -11.44 17.82
C ARG A 112 14.47 -11.59 17.41
N LEU A 113 14.82 -11.11 16.21
CA LEU A 113 16.20 -11.13 15.67
C LEU A 113 17.13 -10.20 16.47
N ALA A 114 16.63 -9.07 16.95
CA ALA A 114 17.38 -8.13 17.79
C ALA A 114 17.73 -8.71 19.17
N GLN A 115 17.10 -9.80 19.61
CA GLN A 115 17.51 -10.50 20.83
C GLN A 115 18.72 -11.40 20.60
N VAL A 116 19.08 -11.69 19.34
CA VAL A 116 20.13 -12.63 19.00
C VAL A 116 21.46 -11.92 18.81
N ASP A 117 22.44 -12.30 19.63
CA ASP A 117 23.77 -11.69 19.72
C ASP A 117 24.50 -11.66 18.38
N LEU A 118 24.43 -12.78 17.66
CA LEU A 118 25.03 -12.93 16.34
C LEU A 118 24.45 -11.94 15.33
N LEU A 119 23.14 -11.70 15.36
CA LEU A 119 22.46 -10.84 14.39
C LEU A 119 22.59 -9.35 14.71
N ARG A 120 22.71 -8.98 15.98
CA ARG A 120 23.01 -7.60 16.39
C ARG A 120 24.36 -7.11 15.89
N SER A 121 25.24 -8.03 15.50
CA SER A 121 26.55 -7.75 14.89
C SER A 121 26.45 -7.35 13.42
N LEU A 122 25.27 -7.51 12.79
CA LEU A 122 25.01 -7.13 11.41
C LEU A 122 24.72 -5.63 11.27
N PRO A 123 25.20 -4.99 10.18
CA PRO A 123 24.73 -3.68 9.76
C PRO A 123 23.19 -3.69 9.59
N PRO A 124 22.47 -2.68 10.09
CA PRO A 124 21.01 -2.57 9.92
C PRO A 124 20.55 -2.56 8.45
N GLU A 125 21.46 -2.27 7.52
CA GLU A 125 21.25 -2.19 6.07
C GLU A 125 21.09 -3.58 5.44
N GLU A 126 21.70 -4.61 6.03
CA GLU A 126 21.72 -6.00 5.52
C GLU A 126 20.58 -6.85 6.10
N MET A 127 19.79 -6.27 7.00
CA MET A 127 18.74 -6.98 7.71
C MET A 127 17.55 -7.37 6.84
N GLU A 128 17.32 -6.65 5.74
CA GLU A 128 16.26 -7.00 4.79
C GLU A 128 16.53 -8.35 4.11
N ALA A 129 17.79 -8.67 3.79
CA ALA A 129 18.18 -9.96 3.24
C ALA A 129 17.97 -11.10 4.25
N VAL A 130 18.36 -10.88 5.52
CA VAL A 130 18.16 -11.86 6.59
C VAL A 130 16.68 -12.15 6.84
N LEU A 131 15.82 -11.13 6.82
CA LEU A 131 14.37 -11.29 7.00
C LEU A 131 13.72 -12.18 5.93
N LEU A 132 14.26 -12.23 4.72
CA LEU A 132 13.74 -13.07 3.64
C LEU A 132 14.12 -14.55 3.82
N CYS A 133 15.21 -14.83 4.53
CA CYS A 133 15.80 -16.15 4.65
C CYS A 133 15.47 -16.86 5.98
N VAL A 134 14.96 -16.14 6.97
CA VAL A 134 14.64 -16.65 8.30
C VAL A 134 13.25 -17.29 8.34
N GLN A 135 13.17 -18.52 8.87
CA GLN A 135 11.92 -19.22 9.10
C GLN A 135 11.70 -19.57 10.58
N PRO A 136 10.56 -19.23 11.19
CA PRO A 136 10.25 -19.64 12.55
C PRO A 136 9.91 -21.13 12.62
N VAL A 137 10.56 -21.85 13.52
CA VAL A 137 10.36 -23.29 13.76
C VAL A 137 10.01 -23.50 15.25
N PRO A 138 8.76 -23.83 15.58
CA PRO A 138 8.40 -24.24 16.94
C PRO A 138 8.91 -25.67 17.20
N VAL A 139 9.48 -25.90 18.38
CA VAL A 139 10.01 -27.19 18.84
C VAL A 139 9.48 -27.46 20.23
N ALA A 140 8.92 -28.64 20.46
CA ALA A 140 8.33 -28.99 21.75
C ALA A 140 9.40 -29.36 22.79
N ALA A 141 9.10 -29.17 24.07
CA ALA A 141 9.96 -29.63 25.16
C ALA A 141 10.30 -31.12 25.01
N GLY A 142 11.60 -31.44 25.05
CA GLY A 142 12.10 -32.81 24.92
C GLY A 142 12.39 -33.27 23.49
N GLU A 143 12.07 -32.48 22.47
CA GLU A 143 12.36 -32.80 21.07
C GLU A 143 13.85 -32.57 20.72
N ILE A 144 14.41 -33.45 19.89
CA ILE A 144 15.79 -33.33 19.41
C ILE A 144 15.81 -32.56 18.10
N ILE A 145 16.60 -31.48 18.04
CA ILE A 145 16.69 -30.61 16.86
C ILE A 145 17.63 -31.21 15.80
N PHE A 146 18.77 -31.77 16.21
CA PHE A 146 19.65 -32.60 15.40
C PHE A 146 20.55 -33.46 16.29
N HIS A 147 21.12 -34.51 15.71
CA HIS A 147 22.05 -35.40 16.38
C HIS A 147 23.51 -35.09 16.01
N GLN A 148 24.39 -35.44 16.93
CA GLN A 148 25.82 -35.51 16.64
C GLN A 148 26.07 -36.45 15.46
N GLY A 149 26.89 -36.02 14.50
CA GLY A 149 27.19 -36.77 13.29
C GLY A 149 26.26 -36.47 12.10
N ASP A 150 25.17 -35.72 12.31
CA ASP A 150 24.32 -35.28 11.20
C ASP A 150 25.06 -34.28 10.30
N ALA A 151 24.57 -34.08 9.07
CA ALA A 151 25.08 -33.04 8.20
C ALA A 151 24.66 -31.64 8.70
N GLY A 152 25.51 -30.63 8.49
CA GLY A 152 25.18 -29.23 8.75
C GLY A 152 24.20 -28.68 7.73
N ASP A 153 22.89 -28.71 8.01
CA ASP A 153 21.81 -28.27 7.10
C ASP A 153 21.38 -26.80 7.30
N ALA A 154 21.54 -26.27 8.52
CA ALA A 154 21.03 -24.96 8.89
C ALA A 154 21.66 -24.39 10.18
N LEU A 155 21.51 -23.07 10.34
CA LEU A 155 21.80 -22.31 11.55
C LEU A 155 20.49 -22.12 12.31
N TYR A 156 20.53 -22.26 13.64
CA TYR A 156 19.38 -22.07 14.51
C TYR A 156 19.65 -20.96 15.52
N LEU A 157 18.70 -20.03 15.65
CA LEU A 157 18.74 -18.93 16.62
C LEU A 157 17.60 -19.08 17.61
N ILE A 158 17.88 -19.00 18.91
CA ILE A 158 16.87 -19.21 19.95
C ILE A 158 16.15 -17.88 20.19
N SER A 159 14.93 -17.74 19.69
CA SER A 159 14.09 -16.58 19.97
C SER A 159 13.44 -16.68 21.35
N GLN A 160 13.02 -17.88 21.75
CA GLN A 160 12.39 -18.14 23.05
C GLN A 160 12.65 -19.56 23.49
N GLY A 161 12.95 -19.78 24.77
CA GLY A 161 13.11 -21.11 25.37
C GLY A 161 14.56 -21.46 25.69
N LYS A 162 14.80 -22.74 26.00
CA LYS A 162 16.13 -23.26 26.36
C LYS A 162 16.40 -24.60 25.69
N VAL A 163 17.64 -24.82 25.27
CA VAL A 163 18.13 -26.08 24.70
C VAL A 163 19.36 -26.58 25.47
N GLU A 164 19.56 -27.89 25.47
CA GLU A 164 20.74 -28.56 26.01
C GLU A 164 21.56 -29.15 24.87
N VAL A 165 22.88 -28.98 24.94
CA VAL A 165 23.86 -29.47 23.97
C VAL A 165 24.72 -30.52 24.67
N PHE A 166 24.77 -31.73 24.10
CA PHE A 166 25.55 -32.84 24.65
C PHE A 166 26.18 -33.68 23.54
N ALA A 167 27.32 -34.30 23.83
CA ALA A 167 28.00 -35.20 22.90
C ALA A 167 28.16 -36.59 23.52
N HIS A 168 28.27 -37.60 22.67
CA HIS A 168 28.60 -38.95 23.08
C HIS A 168 30.12 -39.15 22.97
N SER A 169 30.76 -39.61 24.04
CA SER A 169 32.18 -39.95 24.02
C SER A 169 32.44 -41.21 23.17
N ARG A 170 33.57 -41.27 22.47
CA ARG A 170 34.00 -42.51 21.80
C ARG A 170 34.37 -43.55 22.87
N PRO A 171 33.92 -44.81 22.76
CA PRO A 171 34.17 -45.81 23.78
C PRO A 171 35.67 -46.16 23.81
N ALA A 172 36.39 -45.65 24.80
CA ALA A 172 37.80 -45.96 24.97
C ALA A 172 38.03 -47.25 25.76
N THR A 173 37.06 -47.74 26.56
CA THR A 173 37.23 -48.98 27.37
C THR A 173 35.98 -49.50 28.09
N SER A 174 34.81 -48.84 27.99
CA SER A 174 33.55 -49.31 28.60
C SER A 174 32.42 -49.38 27.57
N ALA A 175 31.54 -50.38 27.73
CA ALA A 175 30.52 -50.78 26.77
C ALA A 175 29.30 -49.84 26.68
N ILE A 176 29.27 -48.73 27.44
CA ILE A 176 28.16 -47.77 27.44
C ILE A 176 28.70 -46.40 26.99
N PRO A 177 28.13 -45.77 25.95
CA PRO A 177 28.49 -44.40 25.56
C PRO A 177 28.19 -43.44 26.70
N GLU A 178 29.20 -42.75 27.22
CA GLU A 178 29.02 -41.71 28.23
C GLU A 178 28.53 -40.43 27.54
N VAL A 179 27.42 -39.88 28.05
CA VAL A 179 26.85 -38.61 27.59
C VAL A 179 27.57 -37.48 28.31
N VAL A 180 28.30 -36.66 27.55
CA VAL A 180 29.05 -35.51 28.06
C VAL A 180 28.22 -34.24 27.80
N PRO A 181 27.68 -33.57 28.83
CA PRO A 181 26.99 -32.30 28.67
C PRO A 181 28.01 -31.21 28.31
N LEU A 182 27.75 -30.47 27.22
CA LEU A 182 28.65 -29.44 26.71
C LEU A 182 28.18 -28.04 27.11
N ALA A 183 26.89 -27.74 26.88
CA ALA A 183 26.35 -26.41 27.16
C ALA A 183 24.82 -26.44 27.34
N ARG A 184 24.28 -25.39 27.96
CA ARG A 184 22.86 -25.04 27.93
C ARG A 184 22.72 -23.66 27.33
N LEU A 185 21.90 -23.56 26.29
CA LEU A 185 21.69 -22.31 25.57
C LEU A 185 20.29 -21.78 25.83
N SER A 186 20.16 -20.46 25.94
CA SER A 186 18.91 -19.73 26.18
C SER A 186 18.60 -18.74 25.07
N SER A 187 17.43 -18.10 25.14
CA SER A 187 17.03 -17.00 24.25
C SER A 187 18.17 -16.02 23.99
N GLY A 188 18.34 -15.63 22.72
CA GLY A 188 19.39 -14.74 22.23
C GLY A 188 20.66 -15.44 21.76
N GLN A 189 20.82 -16.74 22.04
CA GLN A 189 21.97 -17.52 21.60
C GLN A 189 21.68 -18.30 20.31
N SER A 190 22.72 -18.60 19.54
CA SER A 190 22.68 -19.39 18.31
C SER A 190 23.36 -20.75 18.48
N PHE A 191 23.03 -21.72 17.62
CA PHE A 191 23.76 -22.99 17.54
C PHE A 191 23.71 -23.58 16.12
N GLY A 192 24.70 -24.43 15.83
CA GLY A 192 24.83 -25.12 14.55
C GLY A 192 25.72 -24.40 13.52
N GLU A 193 26.31 -23.27 13.87
CA GLU A 193 27.22 -22.51 13.01
C GLU A 193 28.52 -23.28 12.68
N THR A 194 29.04 -24.08 13.61
CA THR A 194 30.33 -24.78 13.43
C THR A 194 30.32 -25.69 12.20
N ALA A 195 29.30 -26.55 12.07
CA ALA A 195 29.18 -27.47 10.93
C ALA A 195 28.95 -26.75 9.58
N LEU A 196 28.38 -25.55 9.62
CA LEU A 196 28.21 -24.74 8.41
C LEU A 196 29.54 -24.12 7.97
N LEU A 197 30.33 -23.61 8.92
CA LEU A 197 31.61 -22.94 8.65
C LEU A 197 32.73 -23.91 8.30
N THR A 198 32.87 -25.01 9.04
CA THR A 198 33.96 -25.98 8.84
C THR A 198 33.65 -26.99 7.75
N GLY A 199 32.38 -27.14 7.39
CA GLY A 199 31.90 -28.20 6.49
C GLY A 199 31.92 -29.60 7.12
N GLU A 200 32.28 -29.71 8.41
CA GLU A 200 32.29 -30.98 9.14
C GLU A 200 30.87 -31.36 9.61
N LEU A 201 30.71 -32.61 10.08
CA LEU A 201 29.45 -33.09 10.67
C LEU A 201 29.15 -32.38 11.99
N ARG A 202 27.88 -32.40 12.42
CA ARG A 202 27.44 -31.85 13.71
C ARG A 202 28.27 -32.44 14.85
N THR A 203 28.89 -31.58 15.65
CA THR A 203 29.80 -31.96 16.73
C THR A 203 29.08 -32.47 17.99
N ALA A 204 27.80 -32.15 18.15
CA ALA A 204 26.99 -32.47 19.31
C ALA A 204 25.51 -32.66 18.94
N THR A 205 24.75 -33.28 19.84
CA THR A 205 23.29 -33.39 19.77
C THR A 205 22.67 -32.21 20.52
N VAL A 206 21.59 -31.64 19.99
CA VAL A 206 20.87 -30.53 20.63
C VAL A 206 19.42 -30.94 20.89
N LYS A 207 18.96 -30.73 22.13
CA LYS A 207 17.61 -31.10 22.58
C LYS A 207 16.92 -29.93 23.27
N ALA A 208 15.64 -29.73 23.00
CA ALA A 208 14.81 -28.74 23.67
C ALA A 208 14.55 -29.12 25.14
N ILE A 209 14.80 -28.19 26.06
CA ILE A 209 14.51 -28.35 27.50
C ILE A 209 13.08 -27.87 27.80
N THR A 210 12.70 -26.74 27.20
CA THR A 210 11.35 -26.15 27.25
C THR A 210 10.73 -26.19 25.86
N ASP A 211 9.49 -25.71 25.70
CA ASP A 211 9.04 -25.32 24.36
C ASP A 211 9.95 -24.20 23.84
N VAL A 212 10.46 -24.36 22.63
CA VAL A 212 11.43 -23.47 22.01
C VAL A 212 10.88 -22.94 20.70
N THR A 213 11.03 -21.63 20.48
CA THR A 213 10.83 -21.03 19.16
C THR A 213 12.20 -20.71 18.57
N LEU A 214 12.54 -21.42 17.50
CA LEU A 214 13.78 -21.22 16.76
C LEU A 214 13.54 -20.35 15.53
N LEU A 215 14.57 -19.61 15.12
CA LEU A 215 14.66 -18.98 13.82
C LEU A 215 15.71 -19.77 13.02
N LYS A 216 15.27 -20.45 11.96
CA LYS A 216 16.10 -21.30 11.09
C LYS A 216 16.57 -20.49 9.88
N ILE A 217 17.86 -20.56 9.59
CA ILE A 217 18.47 -20.09 8.32
C ILE A 217 19.10 -21.31 7.66
N SER A 218 18.66 -21.67 6.44
CA SER A 218 19.23 -22.81 5.71
C SER A 218 20.68 -22.56 5.32
N LYS A 219 21.45 -23.64 5.10
CA LYS A 219 22.84 -23.54 4.65
C LYS A 219 23.00 -22.67 3.39
N GLU A 220 22.15 -22.88 2.39
CA GLU A 220 22.16 -22.10 1.14
C GLU A 220 22.06 -20.60 1.40
N HIS A 221 21.06 -20.16 2.16
CA HIS A 221 20.91 -18.74 2.50
C HIS A 221 21.99 -18.23 3.45
N PHE A 222 22.53 -19.10 4.33
CA PHE A 222 23.62 -18.73 5.21
C PHE A 222 24.90 -18.45 4.43
N ASP A 223 25.23 -19.29 3.45
CA ASP A 223 26.38 -19.11 2.57
C ASP A 223 26.22 -17.83 1.74
N GLU A 224 25.02 -17.56 1.19
CA GLU A 224 24.70 -16.30 0.50
C GLU A 224 24.92 -15.08 1.39
N LEU A 225 24.42 -15.10 2.63
CA LEU A 225 24.59 -14.00 3.59
C LEU A 225 26.07 -13.77 3.96
N LEU A 226 26.87 -14.83 4.03
CA LEU A 226 28.31 -14.75 4.31
C LEU A 226 29.12 -14.22 3.11
N ASP A 227 28.65 -14.44 1.89
CA ASP A 227 29.27 -13.94 0.67
C ASP A 227 28.93 -12.46 0.44
N GLU A 228 27.71 -12.04 0.78
CA GLU A 228 27.29 -10.64 0.70
C GLU A 228 27.92 -9.75 1.79
N SER A 229 28.23 -10.33 2.96
CA SER A 229 28.72 -9.57 4.12
C SER A 229 30.02 -10.13 4.72
N PRO A 230 31.18 -9.55 4.36
CA PRO A 230 32.45 -9.86 5.01
C PRO A 230 32.45 -9.60 6.53
N ARG A 231 31.61 -8.66 7.00
CA ARG A 231 31.45 -8.35 8.43
C ARG A 231 30.72 -9.48 9.17
N LEU A 232 29.65 -10.02 8.59
CA LEU A 232 28.95 -11.18 9.15
C LEU A 232 29.89 -12.37 9.26
N ARG A 233 30.65 -12.65 8.19
CA ARG A 233 31.66 -13.71 8.17
C ARG A 233 32.63 -13.60 9.32
N HIS A 234 33.22 -12.42 9.52
CA HIS A 234 34.14 -12.19 10.63
C HIS A 234 33.46 -12.37 12.00
N ALA A 235 32.22 -11.89 12.19
CA ALA A 235 31.49 -12.03 13.46
C ALA A 235 31.20 -13.51 13.79
N VAL A 236 30.74 -14.26 12.79
CA VAL A 236 30.48 -15.69 12.89
C VAL A 236 31.76 -16.49 13.19
N GLU A 237 32.85 -16.20 12.48
CA GLU A 237 34.16 -16.84 12.69
C GLU A 237 34.72 -16.53 14.08
N THR A 238 34.55 -15.30 14.57
CA THR A 238 34.96 -14.89 15.92
C THR A 238 34.17 -15.67 16.97
N LEU A 239 32.85 -15.79 16.81
CA LEU A 239 32.00 -16.57 17.71
C LEU A 239 32.36 -18.06 17.71
N ASN A 240 32.61 -18.65 16.53
CA ASN A 240 33.02 -20.04 16.43
C ASN A 240 34.40 -20.26 17.06
N SER A 241 35.34 -19.34 16.86
CA SER A 241 36.67 -19.39 17.48
C SER A 241 36.59 -19.28 19.01
N GLN A 242 35.71 -18.42 19.53
CA GLN A 242 35.44 -18.31 20.96
C GLN A 242 34.86 -19.60 21.54
N ARG A 243 33.93 -20.26 20.83
CA ARG A 243 33.34 -21.55 21.24
C ARG A 243 34.35 -22.71 21.22
N LEU A 244 35.30 -22.70 20.29
CA LEU A 244 36.39 -23.69 20.23
C LEU A 244 37.41 -23.49 21.36
N LEU A 245 37.56 -22.26 21.87
CA LEU A 245 38.52 -21.92 22.91
C LEU A 245 37.92 -21.93 24.34
N GLN A 246 36.60 -21.84 24.52
CA GLN A 246 35.96 -21.69 25.84
C GLN A 246 34.78 -22.64 26.09
N ASN A 247 34.98 -23.59 27.02
CA ASN A 247 33.93 -24.27 27.79
C ASN A 247 33.33 -23.37 28.92
N VAL A 248 33.38 -22.04 28.82
CA VAL A 248 32.97 -21.13 29.91
C VAL A 248 32.21 -19.92 29.37
N ALA A 249 31.03 -19.70 29.95
CA ALA A 249 30.17 -18.56 29.73
C ALA A 249 30.86 -17.22 30.04
N VAL A 250 30.78 -16.26 29.12
CA VAL A 250 31.06 -14.86 29.40
C VAL A 250 30.01 -13.98 28.72
N LEU A 251 29.31 -13.20 29.54
CA LEU A 251 28.46 -12.08 29.16
C LEU A 251 29.34 -10.91 28.73
N HIS A 252 29.12 -10.35 27.53
CA HIS A 252 29.73 -9.06 27.16
C HIS A 252 28.68 -8.05 26.72
N GLU A 253 28.91 -6.81 27.16
CA GLU A 253 28.14 -5.60 26.88
C GLU A 253 27.88 -5.42 25.37
N GLN A 254 26.64 -5.06 25.09
CA GLN A 254 26.01 -5.20 23.80
C GLN A 254 25.41 -3.85 23.39
N PRO A 255 25.56 -3.38 22.12
CA PRO A 255 24.86 -2.19 21.65
C PRO A 255 23.34 -2.25 21.92
N ASP A 256 22.71 -1.15 22.29
CA ASP A 256 21.30 -1.13 22.73
C ASP A 256 20.37 -1.80 21.68
N ALA A 257 19.70 -2.90 22.06
CA ALA A 257 18.83 -3.68 21.19
C ALA A 257 17.69 -2.83 20.61
N VAL A 258 17.22 -1.84 21.38
CA VAL A 258 16.17 -0.91 20.97
C VAL A 258 16.69 0.04 19.89
N ALA A 259 17.93 0.52 20.02
CA ALA A 259 18.57 1.40 19.06
C ALA A 259 18.83 0.67 17.73
N TRP A 260 19.32 -0.57 17.79
CA TRP A 260 19.57 -1.40 16.61
C TRP A 260 18.27 -1.76 15.88
N GLN A 261 17.22 -2.14 16.62
CA GLN A 261 15.90 -2.42 16.04
C GLN A 261 15.35 -1.19 15.30
N LYS A 262 15.48 0.01 15.88
CA LYS A 262 15.02 1.27 15.29
C LYS A 262 15.75 1.59 13.98
N MET A 263 17.05 1.32 13.91
CA MET A 263 17.85 1.49 12.69
C MET A 263 17.49 0.46 11.61
N ALA A 264 17.29 -0.81 11.97
CA ALA A 264 16.91 -1.86 11.01
C ALA A 264 15.52 -1.60 10.40
N LEU A 265 14.55 -1.18 11.22
CA LEU A 265 13.21 -0.76 10.76
C LEU A 265 13.24 0.44 9.80
N ALA A 266 14.25 1.30 9.90
CA ALA A 266 14.41 2.44 9.00
C ALA A 266 14.86 2.01 7.59
N ASN A 267 15.53 0.87 7.45
CA ASN A 267 16.06 0.39 6.17
C ASN A 267 15.08 -0.49 5.38
N VAL A 268 14.11 -1.14 6.05
CA VAL A 268 13.01 -1.93 5.41
C VAL A 268 12.01 -1.05 4.63
N GLN A 269 12.29 0.24 4.45
CA GLN A 269 11.41 1.22 3.81
C GLN A 269 11.26 1.05 2.29
N ARG A 270 11.99 0.13 1.66
CA ARG A 270 11.94 -0.06 0.21
C ARG A 270 11.11 -1.29 -0.14
N LEU A 271 9.93 -1.07 -0.71
CA LEU A 271 9.23 -2.12 -1.46
C LEU A 271 9.78 -2.07 -2.88
N SER A 272 10.41 -3.16 -3.33
CA SER A 272 10.82 -3.28 -4.73
C SER A 272 9.58 -3.25 -5.62
N ARG A 273 9.68 -2.65 -6.80
CA ARG A 273 8.55 -2.49 -7.74
C ARG A 273 7.87 -3.83 -8.06
N LYS A 274 8.64 -4.92 -8.13
CA LYS A 274 8.13 -6.29 -8.34
C LYS A 274 7.33 -6.82 -7.14
N GLU A 275 7.79 -6.54 -5.93
CA GLU A 275 7.08 -6.94 -4.69
C GLU A 275 5.77 -6.16 -4.54
N GLN A 276 5.79 -4.86 -4.90
CA GLN A 276 4.60 -4.03 -4.91
C GLN A 276 3.55 -4.59 -5.89
N GLU A 277 3.95 -4.94 -7.11
CA GLU A 277 3.06 -5.55 -8.12
C GLU A 277 2.54 -6.92 -7.67
N ALA A 278 3.37 -7.78 -7.07
CA ALA A 278 2.97 -9.09 -6.58
C ALA A 278 1.98 -9.01 -5.40
N LEU A 279 2.20 -8.09 -4.45
CA LEU A 279 1.32 -7.88 -3.31
C LEU A 279 -0.01 -7.23 -3.72
N LEU A 280 0.03 -6.29 -4.66
CA LEU A 280 -1.17 -5.70 -5.28
C LEU A 280 -1.97 -6.73 -6.06
N ALA A 281 -1.33 -7.67 -6.75
CA ALA A 281 -2.02 -8.77 -7.42
C ALA A 281 -2.67 -9.74 -6.42
N LYS A 282 -1.97 -10.07 -5.32
CA LYS A 282 -2.48 -10.97 -4.27
C LYS A 282 -3.64 -10.37 -3.48
N HIS A 283 -3.62 -9.08 -3.19
CA HIS A 283 -4.70 -8.38 -2.48
C HIS A 283 -5.78 -7.81 -3.43
N GLY A 284 -5.43 -7.49 -4.68
CA GLY A 284 -6.38 -7.12 -5.72
C GLY A 284 -7.39 -8.25 -6.02
N ALA A 285 -7.00 -9.50 -5.79
CA ALA A 285 -7.89 -10.66 -5.84
C ALA A 285 -8.92 -10.72 -4.69
N THR A 286 -8.68 -10.04 -3.55
CA THR A 286 -9.61 -9.96 -2.42
C THR A 286 -10.45 -8.68 -2.39
N GLY A 287 -10.09 -7.65 -3.18
CA GLY A 287 -10.92 -6.46 -3.38
C GLY A 287 -12.21 -6.79 -4.15
N SER A 288 -13.38 -6.52 -3.56
CA SER A 288 -14.65 -6.84 -4.19
C SER A 288 -14.87 -6.03 -5.47
N PRO A 289 -15.23 -6.68 -6.61
CA PRO A 289 -15.77 -6.02 -7.81
C PRO A 289 -16.77 -4.90 -7.54
N LEU A 290 -17.59 -5.09 -6.51
CA LEU A 290 -18.64 -4.17 -6.10
C LEU A 290 -18.03 -2.88 -5.51
N ALA A 291 -16.92 -2.97 -4.78
CA ALA A 291 -16.26 -1.83 -4.14
C ALA A 291 -15.62 -0.90 -5.19
N LEU A 292 -15.01 -1.45 -6.23
CA LEU A 292 -14.47 -0.67 -7.36
C LEU A 292 -15.59 0.04 -8.14
N PHE A 293 -16.71 -0.65 -8.38
CA PHE A 293 -17.88 -0.08 -9.04
C PHE A 293 -18.57 1.02 -8.21
N LEU A 294 -18.77 0.77 -6.90
CA LEU A 294 -19.36 1.75 -5.98
C LEU A 294 -18.49 3.00 -5.83
N GLY A 295 -17.16 2.85 -5.87
CA GLY A 295 -16.23 3.98 -5.91
C GLY A 295 -16.43 4.83 -7.15
N ALA A 296 -16.40 4.23 -8.35
CA ALA A 296 -16.64 4.98 -9.60
C ALA A 296 -18.04 5.63 -9.64
N THR A 297 -19.02 5.03 -8.94
CA THR A 297 -20.35 5.60 -8.75
C THR A 297 -20.34 6.82 -7.83
N LEU A 298 -19.59 6.76 -6.72
CA LEU A 298 -19.41 7.88 -5.79
C LEU A 298 -18.78 9.11 -6.47
N ASP A 299 -17.90 8.87 -7.44
CA ASP A 299 -17.19 9.93 -8.18
C ASP A 299 -18.02 10.49 -9.33
N GLY A 300 -18.77 9.63 -10.04
CA GLY A 300 -19.55 10.02 -11.23
C GLY A 300 -20.93 10.64 -10.94
N ILE A 301 -21.57 10.30 -9.81
CA ILE A 301 -22.91 10.81 -9.48
C ILE A 301 -22.91 12.33 -9.26
N PRO A 302 -22.03 12.93 -8.43
CA PRO A 302 -22.03 14.37 -8.20
C PRO A 302 -21.95 15.18 -9.49
N ALA A 303 -21.05 14.80 -10.39
CA ALA A 303 -20.91 15.43 -11.71
C ALA A 303 -22.20 15.32 -12.56
N SER A 304 -22.88 14.18 -12.50
CA SER A 304 -24.13 13.95 -13.24
C SER A 304 -25.29 14.79 -12.71
N VAL A 305 -25.36 14.96 -11.38
CA VAL A 305 -26.38 15.81 -10.74
C VAL A 305 -26.22 17.27 -11.19
N VAL A 306 -25.00 17.80 -11.20
CA VAL A 306 -24.71 19.19 -11.64
C VAL A 306 -25.07 19.40 -13.10
N ILE A 307 -24.73 18.44 -13.97
CA ILE A 307 -25.10 18.52 -15.40
C ILE A 307 -26.62 18.56 -15.53
N GLY A 308 -27.35 17.71 -14.79
CA GLY A 308 -28.81 17.67 -14.84
C GLY A 308 -29.47 18.94 -14.32
N SER A 309 -28.98 19.53 -13.22
CA SER A 309 -29.60 20.71 -12.60
C SER A 309 -29.41 22.00 -13.40
N ASN A 310 -28.38 22.07 -14.25
CA ASN A 310 -28.09 23.25 -15.07
C ASN A 310 -28.52 23.07 -16.54
N PHE A 311 -29.28 22.01 -16.85
CA PHE A 311 -29.75 21.73 -18.21
C PHE A 311 -31.13 22.36 -18.44
N GLU A 312 -31.17 23.60 -18.95
CA GLU A 312 -32.43 24.28 -19.29
C GLU A 312 -32.75 24.19 -20.80
N THR A 313 -31.80 24.52 -21.67
CA THR A 313 -31.92 24.40 -23.14
C THR A 313 -30.54 24.14 -23.78
N LEU A 314 -30.49 23.51 -24.97
CA LEU A 314 -29.23 23.19 -25.66
C LEU A 314 -28.41 24.44 -26.05
N ASP A 315 -29.08 25.59 -26.26
CA ASP A 315 -28.44 26.84 -26.70
C ASP A 315 -27.88 27.66 -25.53
N ALA A 316 -28.36 27.44 -24.29
CA ALA A 316 -27.86 28.12 -23.09
C ALA A 316 -26.81 27.29 -22.32
N PHE A 317 -26.48 26.08 -22.80
CA PHE A 317 -25.64 25.16 -22.07
C PHE A 317 -24.15 25.54 -22.15
N ARG A 318 -23.51 25.77 -21.01
CA ARG A 318 -22.07 26.10 -20.93
C ARG A 318 -21.23 24.84 -21.11
N TYR A 319 -20.56 24.72 -22.25
CA TYR A 319 -19.76 23.54 -22.61
C TYR A 319 -18.51 23.33 -21.75
N THR A 320 -18.08 24.38 -21.05
CA THR A 320 -16.86 24.48 -20.26
C THR A 320 -16.75 23.39 -19.17
N PHE A 321 -17.72 23.27 -18.27
CA PHE A 321 -17.76 22.21 -17.26
C PHE A 321 -17.96 20.80 -17.85
N LEU A 322 -18.73 20.66 -18.93
CA LEU A 322 -18.85 19.36 -19.62
C LEU A 322 -17.52 18.88 -20.20
N VAL A 323 -16.75 19.78 -20.81
CA VAL A 323 -15.42 19.47 -21.35
C VAL A 323 -14.46 19.13 -20.22
N ALA A 324 -14.50 19.85 -19.09
CA ALA A 324 -13.70 19.53 -17.92
C ALA A 324 -13.99 18.13 -17.35
N ILE A 325 -15.28 17.78 -17.18
CA ILE A 325 -15.71 16.43 -16.76
C ILE A 325 -15.30 15.39 -17.80
N PHE A 326 -15.43 15.70 -19.09
CA PHE A 326 -15.04 14.78 -20.16
C PHE A 326 -13.55 14.46 -20.07
N LEU A 327 -12.70 15.48 -19.93
CA LEU A 327 -11.25 15.35 -19.86
C LEU A 327 -10.76 14.65 -18.59
N SER A 328 -11.46 14.83 -17.45
CA SER A 328 -11.10 14.17 -16.19
C SER A 328 -11.53 12.71 -16.14
N SER A 329 -12.67 12.37 -16.75
CA SER A 329 -13.27 11.04 -16.66
C SER A 329 -12.62 9.99 -17.58
N VAL A 330 -11.97 10.41 -18.69
CA VAL A 330 -11.25 9.48 -19.57
C VAL A 330 -10.05 8.82 -18.87
N PRO A 331 -9.10 9.56 -18.26
CA PRO A 331 -7.95 8.97 -17.56
C PRO A 331 -8.34 8.08 -16.38
N GLU A 332 -9.39 8.47 -15.65
CA GLU A 332 -9.92 7.71 -14.53
C GLU A 332 -10.49 6.36 -14.97
N ALA A 333 -11.25 6.36 -16.07
CA ALA A 333 -11.77 5.13 -16.68
C ALA A 333 -10.64 4.22 -17.18
N ILE A 334 -9.57 4.79 -17.75
CA ILE A 334 -8.37 4.04 -18.16
C ILE A 334 -7.70 3.39 -16.94
N GLY A 335 -7.39 4.18 -15.89
CA GLY A 335 -6.72 3.70 -14.68
C GLY A 335 -7.50 2.59 -13.99
N SER A 336 -8.79 2.83 -13.76
CA SER A 336 -9.69 1.85 -13.14
C SER A 336 -9.87 0.58 -13.99
N THR A 337 -9.93 0.70 -15.32
CA THR A 337 -10.02 -0.46 -16.22
C THR A 337 -8.74 -1.30 -16.19
N LEU A 338 -7.58 -0.66 -16.15
CA LEU A 338 -6.29 -1.36 -16.03
C LEU A 338 -6.20 -2.09 -14.68
N SER A 339 -6.63 -1.46 -13.59
CA SER A 339 -6.68 -2.06 -12.25
C SER A 339 -7.64 -3.27 -12.20
N MET A 340 -8.84 -3.17 -12.79
CA MET A 340 -9.77 -4.31 -12.89
C MET A 340 -9.19 -5.46 -13.71
N LYS A 341 -8.47 -5.16 -14.79
CA LYS A 341 -7.84 -6.19 -15.63
C LYS A 341 -6.68 -6.88 -14.89
N GLN A 342 -5.90 -6.14 -14.10
CA GLN A 342 -4.86 -6.70 -13.22
C GLN A 342 -5.44 -7.56 -12.10
N ALA A 343 -6.62 -7.20 -11.58
CA ALA A 343 -7.38 -7.99 -10.62
C ALA A 343 -8.07 -9.23 -11.24
N GLY A 344 -7.84 -9.54 -12.53
CA GLY A 344 -8.32 -10.76 -13.19
C GLY A 344 -9.72 -10.68 -13.79
N PHE A 345 -10.29 -9.49 -13.96
CA PHE A 345 -11.65 -9.34 -14.49
C PHE A 345 -11.68 -9.58 -16.00
N SER A 346 -12.75 -10.25 -16.46
CA SER A 346 -12.97 -10.45 -17.89
C SER A 346 -13.39 -9.14 -18.57
N THR A 347 -12.96 -8.95 -19.82
CA THR A 347 -13.28 -7.76 -20.61
C THR A 347 -14.79 -7.51 -20.73
N ARG A 348 -15.60 -8.58 -20.85
CA ARG A 348 -17.06 -8.47 -20.87
C ARG A 348 -17.61 -7.87 -19.57
N ARG A 349 -17.11 -8.33 -18.42
CA ARG A 349 -17.54 -7.85 -17.10
C ARG A 349 -17.20 -6.38 -16.89
N ILE A 350 -16.00 -5.96 -17.31
CA ILE A 350 -15.57 -4.55 -17.25
C ILE A 350 -16.52 -3.68 -18.06
N PHE A 351 -16.80 -4.03 -19.32
CA PHE A 351 -17.76 -3.30 -20.16
C PHE A 351 -19.15 -3.20 -19.51
N THR A 352 -19.68 -4.31 -18.97
CA THR A 352 -21.00 -4.29 -18.33
C THR A 352 -21.07 -3.36 -17.12
N LEU A 353 -20.03 -3.32 -16.29
CA LEU A 353 -19.99 -2.43 -15.12
C LEU A 353 -19.94 -0.97 -15.54
N TRP A 354 -19.10 -0.62 -16.51
CA TRP A 354 -19.03 0.76 -17.01
C TRP A 354 -20.30 1.19 -17.73
N SER A 355 -20.93 0.33 -18.51
CA SER A 355 -22.22 0.63 -19.13
C SER A 355 -23.32 0.85 -18.08
N LEU A 356 -23.35 0.04 -17.01
CA LEU A 356 -24.26 0.25 -15.87
C LEU A 356 -24.00 1.59 -15.18
N LEU A 357 -22.73 1.97 -15.01
CA LEU A 357 -22.39 3.26 -14.42
C LEU A 357 -22.85 4.43 -15.30
N VAL A 358 -22.64 4.37 -16.61
CA VAL A 358 -23.13 5.40 -17.53
C VAL A 358 -24.66 5.51 -17.48
N LEU A 359 -25.37 4.39 -17.39
CA LEU A 359 -26.82 4.38 -17.23
C LEU A 359 -27.27 4.99 -15.89
N ALA A 360 -26.60 4.63 -14.79
CA ALA A 360 -26.89 5.19 -13.46
C ALA A 360 -26.63 6.71 -13.42
N ALA A 361 -25.53 7.16 -14.04
CA ALA A 361 -25.19 8.57 -14.19
C ALA A 361 -26.24 9.33 -15.03
N ALA A 362 -26.67 8.75 -16.15
CA ALA A 362 -27.73 9.33 -16.98
C ALA A 362 -29.07 9.43 -16.21
N LEU A 363 -29.42 8.40 -15.44
CA LEU A 363 -30.59 8.41 -14.58
C LEU A 363 -30.48 9.48 -13.48
N ALA A 364 -29.31 9.61 -12.84
CA ALA A 364 -29.07 10.64 -11.83
C ALA A 364 -29.20 12.06 -12.42
N ALA A 365 -28.68 12.29 -13.63
CA ALA A 365 -28.84 13.56 -14.33
C ALA A 365 -30.31 13.85 -14.68
N ALA A 366 -31.05 12.85 -15.17
CA ALA A 366 -32.47 13.00 -15.50
C ALA A 366 -33.35 13.22 -14.26
N LEU A 367 -33.08 12.51 -13.16
CA LEU A 367 -33.76 12.75 -11.90
C LEU A 367 -33.45 14.14 -11.36
N SER A 368 -32.18 14.57 -11.42
CA SER A 368 -31.78 15.92 -11.03
C SER A 368 -32.54 16.98 -11.81
N SER A 369 -32.62 16.87 -13.15
CA SER A 369 -33.34 17.85 -13.96
C SER A 369 -34.83 17.87 -13.66
N ILE A 370 -35.48 16.73 -13.43
CA ILE A 370 -36.92 16.66 -13.14
C ILE A 370 -37.23 17.22 -11.75
N PHE A 371 -36.49 16.79 -10.71
CA PHE A 371 -36.77 17.16 -9.33
C PHE A 371 -36.33 18.58 -8.98
N LEU A 372 -35.33 19.12 -9.69
CA LEU A 372 -34.81 20.47 -9.46
C LEU A 372 -35.34 21.51 -10.46
N ALA A 373 -36.11 21.13 -11.49
CA ALA A 373 -36.66 22.07 -12.47
C ALA A 373 -37.47 23.22 -11.86
N GLU A 374 -38.20 22.95 -10.77
CA GLU A 374 -39.03 23.95 -10.06
C GLU A 374 -38.45 24.32 -8.70
N ALA A 375 -37.21 23.94 -8.42
CA ALA A 375 -36.59 24.19 -7.13
C ALA A 375 -36.23 25.67 -6.95
N PRO A 376 -36.33 26.22 -5.73
CA PRO A 376 -35.84 27.56 -5.44
C PRO A 376 -34.35 27.72 -5.79
N PRO A 377 -33.89 28.93 -6.17
CA PRO A 377 -32.49 29.20 -6.51
C PRO A 377 -31.50 28.73 -5.43
N VAL A 378 -31.88 28.86 -4.17
CA VAL A 378 -31.09 28.37 -3.02
C VAL A 378 -30.85 26.87 -3.08
N LEU A 379 -31.88 26.09 -3.40
CA LEU A 379 -31.77 24.64 -3.42
C LEU A 379 -30.93 24.18 -4.62
N LEU A 380 -31.08 24.83 -5.78
CA LEU A 380 -30.24 24.60 -6.96
C LEU A 380 -28.76 24.88 -6.67
N THR A 381 -28.47 26.05 -6.10
CA THR A 381 -27.10 26.45 -5.75
C THR A 381 -26.52 25.54 -4.67
N LEU A 382 -27.29 25.15 -3.66
CA LEU A 382 -26.84 24.24 -2.61
C LEU A 382 -26.54 22.83 -3.16
N ALA A 383 -27.40 22.28 -4.02
CA ALA A 383 -27.18 20.99 -4.66
C ALA A 383 -25.91 21.00 -5.52
N GLY A 384 -25.71 22.07 -6.30
CA GLY A 384 -24.48 22.31 -7.04
C GLY A 384 -23.25 22.37 -6.12
N ALA A 385 -23.28 23.21 -5.09
CA ALA A 385 -22.18 23.36 -4.15
C ALA A 385 -21.82 22.06 -3.41
N ILE A 386 -22.82 21.24 -3.04
CA ILE A 386 -22.60 19.90 -2.46
C ILE A 386 -21.88 19.00 -3.46
N ALA A 387 -22.34 18.95 -4.71
CA ALA A 387 -21.67 18.16 -5.72
C ALA A 387 -20.24 18.67 -6.01
N GLY A 388 -20.04 19.98 -6.06
CA GLY A 388 -18.75 20.62 -6.23
C GLY A 388 -17.77 20.29 -5.09
N GLY A 389 -18.25 20.27 -3.84
CA GLY A 389 -17.48 19.81 -2.68
C GLY A 389 -17.02 18.36 -2.80
N GLY A 390 -17.90 17.47 -3.28
CA GLY A 390 -17.56 16.07 -3.54
C GLY A 390 -16.51 15.91 -4.64
N ILE A 391 -16.66 16.62 -5.76
CA ILE A 391 -15.70 16.59 -6.88
C ILE A 391 -14.34 17.15 -6.43
N LEU A 392 -14.32 18.23 -5.64
CA LEU A 392 -13.06 18.80 -5.13
C LEU A 392 -12.35 17.83 -4.15
N ALA A 393 -13.11 17.15 -3.30
CA ALA A 393 -12.59 16.11 -2.42
C ALA A 393 -12.02 14.92 -3.20
N MET A 394 -12.70 14.48 -4.26
CA MET A 394 -12.20 13.45 -5.19
C MET A 394 -10.89 13.91 -5.87
N VAL A 395 -10.87 15.12 -6.46
CA VAL A 395 -9.69 15.66 -7.14
C VAL A 395 -8.45 15.66 -6.22
N SER A 396 -8.62 16.10 -4.98
CA SER A 396 -7.52 16.20 -4.01
C SER A 396 -7.06 14.85 -3.45
N SER A 397 -7.98 13.91 -3.20
CA SER A 397 -7.67 12.63 -2.58
C SER A 397 -7.25 11.55 -3.57
N VAL A 398 -7.66 11.68 -4.83
CA VAL A 398 -7.48 10.65 -5.87
C VAL A 398 -6.61 11.17 -7.01
N MET A 399 -7.14 12.14 -7.77
CA MET A 399 -6.57 12.48 -9.08
C MET A 399 -5.19 13.14 -8.96
N MET A 400 -5.02 14.07 -8.03
CA MET A 400 -3.75 14.78 -7.83
C MET A 400 -2.61 13.84 -7.39
N PRO A 401 -2.78 13.02 -6.32
CA PRO A 401 -1.73 12.07 -5.91
C PRO A 401 -1.38 11.07 -7.02
N GLU A 402 -2.39 10.50 -7.68
CA GLU A 402 -2.18 9.50 -8.73
C GLU A 402 -1.46 10.09 -9.95
N ALA A 403 -1.83 11.31 -10.36
CA ALA A 403 -1.17 11.99 -11.47
C ALA A 403 0.30 12.24 -11.13
N TYR A 404 0.60 12.69 -9.91
CA TYR A 404 1.97 12.96 -9.50
C TYR A 404 2.82 11.68 -9.39
N GLU A 405 2.26 10.58 -8.86
CA GLU A 405 2.97 9.31 -8.71
C GLU A 405 3.40 8.73 -10.07
N ASP A 406 2.50 8.74 -11.06
CA ASP A 406 2.77 8.14 -12.38
C ASP A 406 3.44 9.13 -13.36
N GLY A 407 3.18 10.43 -13.24
CA GLY A 407 3.63 11.46 -14.17
C GLY A 407 4.89 12.22 -13.73
N GLY A 408 5.15 12.30 -12.42
CA GLY A 408 6.30 13.03 -11.86
C GLY A 408 6.24 14.56 -12.05
N PRO A 409 7.39 15.27 -12.03
CA PRO A 409 7.43 16.74 -12.05
C PRO A 409 6.64 17.46 -13.16
N PRO A 410 6.55 16.96 -14.41
CA PRO A 410 5.78 17.61 -15.49
C PRO A 410 4.27 17.74 -15.21
N VAL A 411 3.74 16.98 -14.26
CA VAL A 411 2.32 17.02 -13.85
C VAL A 411 1.88 18.43 -13.45
N GLY A 412 2.74 19.19 -12.77
CA GLY A 412 2.41 20.56 -12.39
C GLY A 412 2.11 21.45 -13.59
N LEU A 413 2.90 21.33 -14.68
CA LEU A 413 2.69 22.09 -15.90
C LEU A 413 1.40 21.67 -16.62
N ALA A 414 1.11 20.37 -16.64
CA ALA A 414 -0.12 19.86 -17.22
C ALA A 414 -1.37 20.36 -16.46
N THR A 415 -1.32 20.38 -15.13
CA THR A 415 -2.41 20.95 -14.30
C THR A 415 -2.61 22.43 -14.58
N ILE A 416 -1.53 23.21 -14.69
CA ILE A 416 -1.62 24.64 -15.03
C ILE A 416 -2.23 24.83 -16.43
N ALA A 417 -1.77 24.05 -17.42
CA ALA A 417 -2.31 24.11 -18.78
C ALA A 417 -3.81 23.76 -18.80
N GLY A 418 -4.22 22.75 -18.03
CA GLY A 418 -5.62 22.38 -17.85
C GLY A 418 -6.45 23.52 -17.28
N PHE A 419 -6.00 24.10 -16.16
CA PHE A 419 -6.64 25.23 -15.52
C PHE A 419 -6.81 26.43 -16.48
N LEU A 420 -5.77 26.76 -17.25
CA LEU A 420 -5.82 27.88 -18.20
C LEU A 420 -6.66 27.59 -19.44
N SER A 421 -6.72 26.33 -19.90
CA SER A 421 -7.48 25.95 -21.10
C SER A 421 -8.96 26.28 -20.98
N VAL A 422 -9.50 26.23 -19.77
CA VAL A 422 -10.92 26.47 -19.51
C VAL A 422 -11.31 27.93 -19.70
N PHE A 423 -10.39 28.87 -19.46
CA PHE A 423 -10.61 30.28 -19.80
C PHE A 423 -10.68 30.52 -21.31
N LEU A 424 -9.98 29.71 -22.12
CA LEU A 424 -10.04 29.85 -23.58
C LEU A 424 -11.42 29.47 -24.12
N PHE A 425 -12.09 28.50 -23.50
CA PHE A 425 -13.47 28.12 -23.83
C PHE A 425 -14.51 29.17 -23.40
N ALA A 426 -14.15 30.13 -22.54
CA ALA A 426 -15.05 31.24 -22.22
C ALA A 426 -15.11 32.31 -23.34
N PHE A 427 -14.21 32.25 -24.34
CA PHE A 427 -14.15 33.19 -25.47
C PHE A 427 -14.64 32.60 -26.80
N VAL A 428 -15.06 31.34 -26.81
CA VAL A 428 -15.60 30.60 -27.97
C VAL A 428 -17.07 30.32 -27.69
#